data_AF-A0A1M6UK08-F1
#
_entry.id   AF-A0A1M6UK08-F1
#
_cell.length_a   1.000
_cell.length_b   1.000
_cell.length_c   1.000
_cell.angle_alpha   90.00
_cell.angle_beta   90.00
_cell.angle_gamma   90.00
#
_symmetry.space_group_name_H-M   'P 1'
#
loop_
_entity.id
_entity.type
_entity.pdbx_description
1 polymer ?
#
loop_
_entity_poly.entity_id
_entity_poly.type
_entity_poly.pdbx_seq_one_letter_code
_entity_poly.pdbx_strand_id
1 'polypeptide(L)'
;MIRFINIGDQIDDKNRFAFYDTIVDKFCEFSGSQSWDNITDFEKDYIGDDIDRYRRLIHHNWRIVVSDYESKFRNSDAHLAHDTFLNTLK
;
A
#
# COMPACT_ATOMS: atom_id res chain seq x y z
N MET A 1 -5.92 17.37 10.68
CA MET A 1 -6.83 16.32 10.21
C MET A 1 -6.27 15.85 8.90
N ILE A 2 -6.05 14.54 8.74
CA ILE A 2 -5.36 14.04 7.55
C ILE A 2 -6.36 13.85 6.42
N ARG A 3 -6.03 14.37 5.23
CA ARG A 3 -6.80 14.23 4.00
C ARG A 3 -5.96 13.52 2.94
N PHE A 4 -6.61 12.66 2.16
CA PHE A 4 -6.04 12.10 0.94
C PHE A 4 -6.11 13.13 -0.18
N ILE A 5 -5.01 13.31 -0.91
CA ILE A 5 -4.90 14.22 -2.04
C ILE A 5 -4.43 13.42 -3.26
N ASN A 6 -5.23 13.41 -4.33
CA ASN A 6 -4.77 12.96 -5.64
C ASN A 6 -4.02 14.11 -6.31
N ILE A 7 -2.72 13.94 -6.54
CA ILE A 7 -1.86 14.95 -7.19
C ILE A 7 -1.51 14.57 -8.63
N GLY A 8 -1.89 13.36 -9.07
CA GLY A 8 -1.50 12.85 -10.38
C GLY A 8 -2.00 13.67 -11.55
N ASP A 9 -3.27 14.09 -11.48
CA ASP A 9 -3.91 14.89 -12.53
C ASP A 9 -3.43 16.35 -12.58
N GLN A 10 -2.57 16.77 -11.63
CA GLN A 10 -2.14 18.17 -11.51
C GLN A 10 -0.69 18.41 -11.94
N ILE A 11 0.18 17.39 -11.93
CA ILE A 11 1.63 17.60 -12.02
C ILE A 11 2.27 16.93 -13.25
N ASP A 12 1.93 15.68 -13.58
CA ASP A 12 2.75 14.92 -14.55
C ASP A 12 2.01 13.77 -15.27
N ASP A 13 0.66 13.78 -15.32
CA ASP A 13 -0.17 12.69 -15.90
C ASP A 13 0.07 11.29 -15.30
N LYS A 14 0.84 11.21 -14.21
CA LYS A 14 1.13 9.99 -13.46
C LYS A 14 0.17 9.90 -12.31
N ASN A 15 -0.49 8.75 -12.15
CA ASN A 15 -1.24 8.46 -10.92
C ASN A 15 -0.31 8.58 -9.71
N ARG A 16 -0.45 9.65 -8.94
CA ARG A 16 0.30 9.89 -7.71
C ARG A 16 -0.60 10.50 -6.65
N PHE A 17 -0.40 10.12 -5.39
CA PHE A 17 -1.15 10.67 -4.27
C PHE A 17 -0.24 11.10 -3.12
N ALA A 18 -0.79 11.90 -2.22
CA ALA A 18 -0.16 12.36 -0.99
C ALA A 18 -1.18 12.46 0.15
N PHE A 19 -0.68 12.59 1.38
CA PHE A 19 -1.51 12.87 2.55
C PHE A 19 -1.21 14.28 3.07
N TYR A 20 -2.25 15.04 3.34
CA TYR A 20 -2.14 16.41 3.85
C TYR A 20 -2.72 16.52 5.25
N ASP A 21 -1.95 16.98 6.22
CA ASP A 21 -2.44 17.28 7.55
C ASP A 21 -2.83 18.75 7.68
N THR A 22 -4.15 18.99 7.73
CA THR A 22 -4.72 20.34 7.86
C THR A 22 -4.53 20.98 9.24
N ILE A 23 -4.03 20.25 10.26
CA ILE A 23 -3.75 20.84 11.58
C ILE A 23 -2.40 21.55 11.56
N VAL A 24 -1.39 20.90 10.96
CA VAL A 24 -0.02 21.43 10.89
C VAL A 24 0.29 22.10 9.54
N ASP A 25 -0.68 22.08 8.62
CA ASP A 25 -0.62 22.70 7.28
C ASP A 25 0.55 22.18 6.43
N LYS A 26 0.75 20.85 6.45
CA LYS A 26 1.89 20.19 5.78
C LYS A 26 1.50 18.84 5.17
N PHE A 27 2.25 18.45 4.15
CA PHE A 27 2.23 17.07 3.64
C PHE A 27 2.88 16.13 4.64
N CYS A 28 2.29 14.94 4.80
CA CYS A 28 2.88 13.88 5.59
C CYS A 28 4.10 13.33 4.86
N GLU A 29 5.19 13.19 5.60
CA GLU A 29 6.44 12.62 5.10
C GLU A 29 6.69 11.30 5.82
N PHE A 30 6.89 10.24 5.03
CA PHE A 30 7.25 8.91 5.53
C PHE A 30 8.50 8.45 4.79
N SER A 31 9.53 8.06 5.53
CA SER A 31 10.82 7.63 4.96
C SER A 31 11.46 8.64 3.99
N GLY A 32 11.22 9.94 4.16
CA GLY A 32 11.69 11.00 3.26
C GLY A 32 10.85 11.18 1.98
N SER A 33 9.80 10.38 1.79
CA SER A 33 8.84 10.49 0.69
C SER A 33 7.58 11.23 1.17
N GLN A 34 7.04 12.12 0.33
CA GLN A 34 5.78 12.84 0.60
C GLN A 34 4.63 12.43 -0.34
N SER A 35 4.93 11.61 -1.35
CA SER A 35 3.97 11.18 -2.37
C SER A 35 4.33 9.83 -2.95
N TRP A 36 3.33 9.04 -3.32
CA TRP A 36 3.51 7.67 -3.81
C TRP A 36 2.67 7.40 -5.06
N ASP A 37 3.18 6.53 -5.92
CA ASP A 37 2.54 6.16 -7.18
C ASP A 37 1.49 5.04 -7.00
N ASN A 38 1.56 4.30 -5.89
CA ASN A 38 0.62 3.24 -5.52
C ASN A 38 0.65 3.00 -4.01
N ILE A 39 -0.34 2.24 -3.51
CA ILE A 39 -0.50 1.97 -2.08
C ILE A 39 0.67 1.13 -1.54
N THR A 40 1.20 0.18 -2.31
CA THR A 40 2.31 -0.69 -1.88
C THR A 40 3.58 0.10 -1.60
N ASP A 41 3.90 1.12 -2.39
CA ASP A 41 5.07 1.97 -2.16
C ASP A 41 4.88 2.82 -0.89
N PHE A 42 3.67 3.33 -0.65
CA PHE A 42 3.33 3.96 0.62
C PHE A 42 3.50 3.01 1.81
N GLU A 43 3.05 1.75 1.68
CA GLU A 43 3.13 0.77 2.77
C GLU A 43 4.57 0.38 3.11
N LYS A 44 5.48 0.37 2.14
CA LYS A 44 6.91 0.14 2.39
C LYS A 44 7.56 1.30 3.16
N ASP A 45 7.13 2.53 2.89
CA ASP A 45 7.68 3.73 3.53
C ASP A 45 7.04 4.01 4.90
N TYR A 46 5.87 3.43 5.18
CA TYR A 46 5.14 3.66 6.43
C TYR A 46 5.69 2.79 7.58
N ILE A 47 6.28 3.44 8.59
CA ILE A 47 6.91 2.79 9.76
C ILE A 47 6.00 2.83 11.01
N GLY A 48 4.78 3.39 10.91
CA GLY A 48 3.87 3.51 12.05
C GLY A 48 3.01 2.26 12.28
N ASP A 49 2.28 2.25 13.40
CA ASP A 49 1.35 1.16 13.74
C ASP A 49 -0.08 1.39 13.21
N ASP A 50 -0.39 2.61 12.74
CA ASP A 50 -1.75 3.04 12.37
C ASP A 50 -2.00 3.02 10.85
N ILE A 51 -1.40 2.08 10.12
CA ILE A 51 -1.46 2.05 8.65
C ILE A 51 -2.91 1.95 8.13
N ASP A 52 -3.76 1.24 8.87
CA ASP A 52 -5.17 1.07 8.53
C ASP A 52 -5.94 2.40 8.54
N ARG A 53 -5.51 3.38 9.35
CA ARG A 53 -6.09 4.73 9.35
C ARG A 53 -5.87 5.41 8.00
N TYR A 54 -4.68 5.28 7.43
CA TYR A 54 -4.35 5.86 6.13
C TYR A 54 -5.02 5.12 4.99
N ARG A 55 -5.01 3.78 5.01
CA ARG A 55 -5.74 2.94 4.05
C ARG A 55 -7.21 3.33 3.95
N ARG A 56 -7.87 3.64 5.08
CA ARG A 56 -9.27 4.10 5.11
C ARG A 56 -9.51 5.42 4.39
N LEU A 57 -8.51 6.32 4.33
CA LEU A 57 -8.61 7.61 3.65
C LEU A 57 -8.42 7.51 2.13
N ILE A 58 -7.71 6.50 1.65
CA ILE A 58 -7.44 6.29 0.22
C ILE A 58 -8.75 5.93 -0.50
N HIS A 59 -9.09 6.70 -1.54
CA HIS A 59 -10.33 6.55 -2.31
C HIS A 59 -10.42 5.17 -3.00
N HIS A 60 -11.63 4.65 -3.20
CA HIS A 60 -11.85 3.28 -3.69
C HIS A 60 -11.17 3.01 -5.05
N ASN A 61 -11.12 4.00 -5.93
CA ASN A 61 -10.50 3.91 -7.25
C ASN A 61 -8.99 3.60 -7.18
N TRP A 62 -8.33 3.96 -6.08
CA TRP A 62 -6.91 3.67 -5.83
C TRP A 62 -6.68 2.28 -5.23
N ARG A 63 -7.70 1.68 -4.61
CA ARG A 63 -7.58 0.35 -3.97
C ARG A 63 -7.61 -0.83 -4.94
N ILE A 64 -8.12 -0.62 -6.16
CA ILE A 64 -8.27 -1.69 -7.16
C ILE A 64 -6.92 -2.31 -7.54
N VAL A 65 -5.83 -1.54 -7.49
CA VAL A 65 -4.48 -2.01 -7.85
C VAL A 65 -3.88 -2.99 -6.81
N VAL A 66 -4.37 -2.96 -5.55
CA VAL A 66 -3.82 -3.79 -4.45
C VAL A 66 -4.41 -5.20 -4.43
N SER A 67 -5.69 -5.34 -4.82
CA SER A 67 -6.41 -6.63 -4.85
C SER A 67 -5.69 -7.69 -5.69
N ASP A 68 -5.06 -7.28 -6.80
CA ASP A 68 -4.38 -8.21 -7.69
C ASP A 68 -3.02 -8.68 -7.15
N TYR A 69 -2.43 -7.93 -6.21
CA TYR A 69 -1.17 -8.30 -5.56
C TYR A 69 -1.40 -9.33 -4.43
N GLU A 70 -2.39 -9.13 -3.55
CA GLU A 70 -2.67 -10.08 -2.46
C GLU A 70 -3.11 -11.46 -2.96
N SER A 71 -3.80 -11.52 -4.11
CA SER A 71 -4.20 -12.79 -4.75
C SER A 71 -3.00 -13.62 -5.26
N LYS A 72 -1.88 -12.97 -5.59
CA LYS A 72 -0.66 -13.66 -6.05
C LYS A 72 0.16 -14.23 -4.91
N PHE A 73 0.23 -13.57 -3.75
CA PHE A 73 0.98 -14.06 -2.59
C PHE A 73 0.23 -15.11 -1.77
N ARG A 74 -1.12 -15.11 -1.80
CA ARG A 74 -1.91 -16.13 -1.09
C ARG A 74 -1.86 -17.51 -1.76
N ASN A 75 -1.45 -17.60 -3.03
CA ASN A 75 -1.36 -18.86 -3.77
C ASN A 75 0.06 -19.45 -3.84
N SER A 76 1.11 -18.75 -3.39
CA SER A 76 2.49 -19.25 -3.46
C SER A 76 2.94 -20.09 -2.24
N ASP A 77 2.26 -19.97 -1.09
CA ASP A 77 2.61 -20.74 0.12
C ASP A 77 1.79 -22.04 0.31
N ALA A 78 0.81 -22.31 -0.54
CA ALA A 78 -0.02 -23.52 -0.45
C ALA A 78 0.53 -24.75 -1.21
N HIS A 79 1.65 -24.62 -1.93
CA HIS A 79 2.24 -25.72 -2.71
C HIS A 79 3.51 -26.34 -2.12
N LEU A 80 4.07 -25.80 -1.03
CA LEU A 80 5.27 -26.35 -0.40
C LEU A 80 4.99 -27.22 0.85
N ALA A 81 3.74 -27.29 1.31
CA ALA A 81 3.39 -28.07 2.50
C ALA A 81 2.93 -29.52 2.23
N HIS A 82 2.67 -29.90 0.97
CA HIS A 82 2.21 -31.27 0.66
C HIS A 82 3.37 -32.22 0.28
N ASP A 83 4.43 -31.72 -0.37
CA ASP A 83 5.50 -32.58 -0.88
C ASP A 83 6.53 -33.00 0.17
N THR A 84 6.56 -32.35 1.33
CA THR A 84 7.50 -32.71 2.41
C THR A 84 6.98 -33.88 3.26
N PHE A 85 5.67 -34.16 3.28
CA PHE A 85 5.09 -35.20 4.15
C PHE A 85 5.11 -36.62 3.52
N LEU A 86 5.27 -36.73 2.20
CA LEU A 86 5.26 -38.02 1.49
C LEU A 86 6.64 -38.63 1.24
N ASN A 87 7.73 -37.88 1.48
CA ASN A 87 9.11 -38.37 1.29
C ASN A 87 9.83 -38.79 2.57
N THR A 88 9.15 -38.79 3.73
CA THR A 88 9.71 -39.29 5.01
C THR A 88 9.12 -40.65 5.43
N LEU A 89 8.36 -41.30 4.55
CA LEU A 89 7.77 -42.64 4.76
C LEU A 89 8.06 -43.60 3.60
N LYS A 90 9.25 -43.49 2.99
CA LYS A 90 9.88 -44.56 2.22
C LYS A 90 11.25 -44.86 2.82
#